data_AF-A0A645G8H3-F1
#
_entry.id   AF-A0A645G8H3-F1
#
_cell.length_a   1.000
_cell.length_b   1.000
_cell.length_c   1.000
_cell.angle_alpha   90.00
_cell.angle_beta   90.00
_cell.angle_gamma   90.00
#
_symmetry.space_group_name_H-M   'P 1'
#
loop_
_entity.id
_entity.type
_entity.pdbx_description
1 polymer ?
#
loop_
_entity_poly.entity_id
_entity_poly.type
_entity_poly.pdbx_seq_one_letter_code
_entity_poly.pdbx_strand_id
1 'polypeptide(L)' 'MDNVLTDRERLVVRLRYGIDTEQCLPQREIAAILGISRSYISRIEKKALQKLAAAFNNSQPK' A
#
# COMPACT_ATOMS: atom_id res chain seq x y z
N MET A 1 7.11 -6.71 5.47
CA MET A 1 6.55 -5.41 5.01
C MET A 1 7.19 -4.24 5.74
N ASP A 2 7.43 -4.37 7.04
CA ASP A 2 7.83 -3.27 7.92
C ASP A 2 9.21 -2.67 7.60
N ASN A 3 10.10 -3.44 6.95
CA ASN A 3 11.41 -2.95 6.52
C ASN A 3 11.44 -2.43 5.06
N VAL A 4 10.33 -2.52 4.31
CA VAL A 4 10.26 -2.16 2.88
C VAL A 4 9.35 -0.96 2.63
N LEU A 5 8.22 -0.90 3.33
CA LEU A 5 7.23 0.17 3.22
C LEU A 5 7.34 1.14 4.39
N THR A 6 7.07 2.42 4.14
CA THR A 6 6.84 3.37 5.24
C THR A 6 5.52 3.07 5.94
N ASP A 7 5.32 3.59 7.16
CA ASP A 7 4.07 3.39 7.90
C ASP A 7 2.83 3.80 7.10
N ARG A 8 2.94 4.92 6.36
CA ARG A 8 1.84 5.41 5.52
C ARG A 8 1.59 4.53 4.30
N GLU A 9 2.64 4.05 3.64
CA GLU A 9 2.51 3.11 2.52
C GLU A 9 1.90 1.79 2.99
N ARG A 10 2.36 1.26 4.12
CA ARG A 10 1.86 0.04 4.75
C ARG A 10 0.38 0.18 5.15
N LEU A 11 -0.01 1.29 5.77
CA LEU A 11 -1.40 1.55 6.13
C LEU A 11 -2.31 1.55 4.89
N VAL A 12 -1.91 2.24 3.82
CA VAL A 12 -2.69 2.28 2.57
C VAL A 12 -2.82 0.89 1.96
N VAL A 13 -1.74 0.10 1.91
CA VAL A 13 -1.76 -1.27 1.38
C VAL A 13 -2.63 -2.18 2.25
N ARG A 14 -2.53 -2.10 3.58
CA ARG A 14 -3.36 -2.90 4.49
C ARG A 14 -4.85 -2.66 4.30
N LEU A 15 -5.26 -1.38 4.29
CA LEU A 15 -6.67 -1.01 4.07
C LEU A 15 -7.15 -1.37 2.66
N ARG A 16 -6.29 -1.24 1.63
CA ARG A 16 -6.67 -1.51 0.24
C ARG A 16 -6.93 -2.99 -0.03
N TYR A 17 -6.13 -3.86 0.59
CA TYR A 17 -6.12 -5.30 0.31
C TYR A 17 -6.61 -6.17 1.46
N GLY A 18 -7.17 -5.58 2.53
CA GLY A 18 -7.70 -6.36 3.65
C GLY A 18 -6.61 -7.15 4.38
N ILE A 19 -5.40 -6.60 4.48
CA ILE A 19 -4.32 -7.27 5.21
C ILE A 19 -4.51 -6.92 6.69
N ASP A 20 -4.59 -7.95 7.53
CA ASP A 20 -4.91 -7.83 8.96
C ASP A 20 -6.31 -7.27 9.25
N THR A 21 -7.18 -7.16 8.24
CA THR A 21 -8.57 -6.69 8.33
C THR A 21 -9.46 -7.52 7.41
N GLU A 22 -10.72 -7.77 7.77
CA GLU A 22 -11.60 -8.60 6.92
C GLU A 22 -12.17 -7.86 5.69
N GLN A 23 -11.87 -6.57 5.52
CA GLN A 23 -12.47 -5.74 4.46
C GLN A 23 -11.43 -4.94 3.67
N CYS A 24 -11.49 -5.09 2.35
CA CYS A 24 -10.75 -4.27 1.40
C CYS A 24 -11.52 -2.98 1.10
N LEU A 25 -10.88 -1.83 1.30
CA LEU A 25 -11.47 -0.53 1.00
C LEU A 25 -11.05 0.00 -0.37
N PRO A 26 -11.93 0.67 -1.13
CA PRO A 26 -11.56 1.38 -2.35
C PRO A 26 -10.75 2.65 -2.05
N GLN A 27 -9.90 3.07 -3.00
CA GLN A 27 -9.03 4.26 -2.85
C GLN A 27 -9.77 5.52 -2.41
N ARG A 28 -11.03 5.70 -2.85
CA ARG A 28 -11.88 6.85 -2.49
C ARG A 28 -12.25 6.87 -1.00
N GLU A 29 -12.45 5.70 -0.40
CA GLU A 29 -12.81 5.59 1.01
C GLU A 29 -11.55 5.74 1.88
N ILE A 30 -10.43 5.15 1.45
CA ILE A 30 -9.13 5.37 2.10
C ILE A 30 -8.73 6.86 2.04
N ALA A 31 -9.00 7.53 0.92
CA ALA A 31 -8.78 8.97 0.75
C ALA A 31 -9.60 9.79 1.75
N ALA A 32 -10.88 9.45 1.93
CA ALA A 32 -11.75 10.09 2.90
C ALA A 32 -11.28 9.87 4.34
N ILE A 33 -10.90 8.63 4.70
CA ILE A 33 -10.37 8.28 6.03
C ILE A 33 -9.08 9.05 6.34
N LEU A 34 -8.18 9.16 5.38
CA LEU A 34 -6.86 9.78 5.57
C LEU A 34 -6.85 11.30 5.30
N GLY A 35 -7.99 11.90 4.96
CA GLY A 35 -8.13 13.34 4.69
C GLY A 35 -7.27 13.83 3.52
N ILE A 36 -7.03 12.99 2.51
CA ILE A 36 -6.19 13.34 1.34
C ILE A 36 -6.88 12.99 0.03
N SER A 37 -6.39 13.53 -1.08
CA SER A 37 -6.99 13.26 -2.38
C SER A 37 -6.84 11.80 -2.83
N ARG A 38 -7.85 11.28 -3.53
CA ARG A 38 -7.80 9.94 -4.15
C ARG A 38 -6.59 9.77 -5.08
N SER A 39 -6.22 10.82 -5.82
CA SER A 39 -5.03 10.80 -6.67
C SER A 39 -3.74 10.67 -5.85
N TYR A 40 -3.69 11.22 -4.63
CA TYR A 40 -2.54 11.02 -3.76
C TYR A 40 -2.48 9.58 -3.23
N ILE A 41 -3.62 9.00 -2.83
CA ILE A 41 -3.69 7.57 -2.46
C ILE A 41 -3.19 6.68 -3.60
N SER A 42 -3.63 6.93 -4.84
CA SER A 42 -3.17 6.16 -6.01
C SER A 42 -1.65 6.20 -6.19
N ARG A 43 -1.02 7.36 -5.94
CA ARG A 43 0.45 7.49 -5.99
C ARG A 43 1.12 6.69 -4.88
N ILE A 44 0.60 6.75 -3.65
CA ILE A 44 1.14 5.99 -2.52
C ILE A 44 1.04 4.48 -2.79
N GLU A 45 -0.13 4.00 -3.22
CA GLU A 45 -0.36 2.59 -3.57
C GLU A 45 0.61 2.12 -4.65
N LYS A 46 0.73 2.86 -5.76
CA LYS A 46 1.66 2.52 -6.85
C LYS A 46 3.11 2.42 -6.35
N LYS A 47 3.56 3.38 -5.55
CA LYS A 47 4.92 3.39 -5.01
C LYS A 47 5.17 2.21 -4.06
N ALA A 48 4.19 1.90 -3.21
CA ALA A 48 4.27 0.77 -2.28
C ALA A 48 4.38 -0.56 -3.04
N LEU A 49 3.53 -0.80 -4.04
CA LEU A 49 3.57 -2.01 -4.86
C LEU A 49 4.90 -2.18 -5.60
N GLN A 50 5.45 -1.08 -6.15
CA GLN A 50 6.76 -1.11 -6.81
C GLN A 50 7.89 -1.51 -5.86
N LYS A 51 7.90 -0.98 -4.62
CA LYS A 51 8.88 -1.37 -3.60
C LYS A 51 8.78 -2.83 -3.21
N LEU A 52 7.55 -3.33 -3.02
CA LEU A 52 7.30 -4.74 -2.71
C LEU A 52 7.76 -5.65 -3.85
N ALA A 53 7.45 -5.31 -5.09
CA ALA A 53 7.87 -6.07 -6.27
C ALA A 53 9.41 -6.12 -6.39
N ALA A 54 10.09 -4.99 -6.19
CA ALA A 54 11.55 -4.94 -6.20
C ALA A 54 12.18 -5.79 -5.09
N ALA A 55 11.64 -5.73 -3.87
CA ALA A 55 12.11 -6.55 -2.75
C ALA A 55 11.90 -8.05 -3.01
N PHE A 56 10.76 -8.42 -3.62
CA PHE A 56 10.47 -9.81 -3.98
C PHE A 56 11.44 -10.33 -5.05
N ASN A 57 11.67 -9.55 -6.11
CA ASN A 57 12.58 -9.91 -7.19
C ASN A 57 14.05 -10.02 -6.73
N ASN A 58 14.49 -9.18 -5.79
CA ASN A 58 15.83 -9.25 -5.21
C ASN A 58 16.03 -10.46 -4.28
N SER A 59 14.94 -11.12 -3.86
CA SER A 59 14.98 -12.26 -2.93
C SER A 59 14.95 -13.62 -3.64
N GLN A 60 14.78 -13.64 -4.96
CA GLN A 60 14.90 -14.86 -5.76
C GLN A 60 16.33 -14.91 -6.34
N PRO A 61 17.16 -15.92 -6.03
CA PRO A 61 18.38 -16.14 -6.78
C PRO A 61 17.99 -16.44 -8.23
N LYS A 62 18.64 -15.73 -9.16
CA LYS A 62 18.50 -15.98 -10.59
C LYS A 62 19.08 -17.33 -10.98
#